data_AF-A0A453IRP6-F1
#
_entry.id   AF-A0A453IRP6-F1
#
_cell.length_a   1.000
_cell.length_b   1.000
_cell.length_c   1.000
_cell.angle_alpha   90.00
_cell.angle_beta   90.00
_cell.angle_gamma   90.00
#
_symmetry.space_group_name_H-M   'P 1'
#
loop_
_entity.id
_entity.type
_entity.pdbx_description
1 polymer ?
#
loop_
_entity_poly.entity_id
_entity_poly.type
_entity_poly.pdbx_seq_one_letter_code
_entity_poly.pdbx_strand_id
1 'polypeptide(L)' 'MQWGCPSQCRTVVGSAKVGGWATQYGNMLTFATVRGASHMVPFSQPDRALGLFRSFVLGQRLPNTTHRPID' A
#
# COMPACT_ATOMS: atom_id res chain seq x y z
N MET A 1 -0.01 -0.25 19.51
CA MET A 1 -0.81 0.79 18.82
C MET A 1 -1.36 0.17 17.54
N GLN A 2 -2.42 -0.63 17.70
CA GLN A 2 -3.12 -1.30 16.61
C GLN A 2 -4.09 -0.27 16.03
N TRP A 3 -3.76 0.31 14.87
CA TRP A 3 -4.81 0.95 14.07
C TRP A 3 -5.75 -0.18 13.66
N GLY A 4 -6.92 -0.26 14.30
CA GLY A 4 -7.99 -1.16 13.88
C GLY A 4 -8.25 -0.92 12.40
N CYS A 5 -8.36 -1.98 11.60
CA CYS A 5 -8.68 -1.84 10.18
C CYS A 5 -10.11 -1.27 10.04
N PRO A 6 -10.31 0.00 9.65
CA PRO A 6 -11.55 0.37 9.00
C PRO A 6 -11.73 -0.55 7.79
N SER A 7 -12.97 -0.78 7.38
CA SER A 7 -13.40 -1.61 6.24
C SER A 7 -12.75 -1.27 4.87
N GLN A 8 -11.80 -0.35 4.82
CA GLN A 8 -11.07 0.13 3.65
C GLN A 8 -9.53 0.02 3.76
N CYS A 9 -8.97 -0.58 4.82
CA CYS A 9 -7.54 -0.87 4.90
C CYS A 9 -7.16 -2.03 3.96
N ARG A 10 -6.53 -1.71 2.83
CA ARG A 10 -6.06 -2.70 1.84
C ARG A 10 -4.56 -2.92 1.98
N THR A 11 -4.12 -4.17 1.93
CA THR A 11 -2.69 -4.54 1.93
C THR A 11 -2.07 -4.33 0.57
N VAL A 12 -0.99 -3.55 0.49
CA VAL A 12 -0.19 -3.43 -0.73
C VAL A 12 0.82 -4.57 -0.72
N VAL A 13 0.74 -5.50 -1.68
CA VAL A 13 1.72 -6.60 -1.82
C VAL A 13 2.70 -6.26 -2.93
N GLY A 14 3.99 -6.29 -2.59
CA GLY A 14 5.08 -6.31 -3.57
C GLY A 14 5.72 -7.70 -3.52
N SER A 15 5.79 -8.39 -4.66
CA SER A 15 6.53 -9.64 -4.88
C SER A 15 6.50 -10.61 -3.68
N ALA A 16 5.29 -11.09 -3.36
CA ALA A 16 4.97 -12.08 -2.32
C ALA A 16 5.07 -11.61 -0.84
N LYS A 17 5.36 -10.35 -0.53
CA LYS A 17 5.33 -9.82 0.86
C LYS A 17 4.43 -8.60 1.00
N VAL A 18 3.74 -8.47 2.15
CA VAL A 18 2.96 -7.28 2.50
C VAL A 18 3.91 -6.09 2.64
N GLY A 19 3.87 -5.21 1.65
CA GLY A 19 4.67 -4.01 1.52
C GLY A 19 4.16 -2.82 2.31
N GLY A 20 2.93 -2.90 2.82
CA GLY A 20 2.29 -1.89 3.67
C GLY A 20 0.78 -1.85 3.47
N TRP A 21 0.15 -0.71 3.80
CA TRP A 21 -1.31 -0.55 3.78
C TRP A 21 -1.70 0.69 3.01
N ALA A 22 -2.76 0.59 2.22
CA ALA A 22 -3.38 1.71 1.54
C ALA A 22 -4.84 1.86 1.98
N THR A 23 -5.20 3.05 2.44
CA THR A 23 -6.58 3.44 2.75
C THR A 23 -7.01 4.49 1.72
N GLN A 24 -8.14 4.26 1.08
CA GLN A 24 -8.72 5.25 0.16
C GLN A 24 -9.73 6.08 0.93
N TYR A 25 -9.72 7.39 0.69
CA TYR A 25 -10.70 8.33 1.19
C TYR A 25 -11.45 8.87 -0.03
N GLY A 26 -12.61 8.27 -0.29
CA GLY A 26 -13.40 8.51 -1.50
C GLY A 26 -12.65 8.10 -2.78
N ASN A 27 -12.69 8.97 -3.79
CA ASN A 27 -12.19 8.67 -5.14
C ASN A 27 -10.92 9.46 -5.49
N MET A 28 -10.54 10.43 -4.65
CA MET A 28 -9.49 11.42 -4.95
C MET A 28 -8.25 11.25 -4.08
N LEU A 29 -8.40 10.75 -2.85
CA LEU A 29 -7.29 10.69 -1.89
C LEU A 29 -7.02 9.23 -1.51
N THR A 30 -5.77 8.81 -1.68
CA THR A 30 -5.29 7.50 -1.23
C THR A 30 -4.11 7.70 -0.31
N PHE A 31 -4.25 7.26 0.95
CA PHE A 31 -3.18 7.25 1.92
C PHE A 31 -2.50 5.88 1.89
N ALA A 32 -1.21 5.84 1.55
CA ALA A 32 -0.43 4.61 1.52
C ALA A 32 0.74 4.67 2.50
N THR A 33 0.96 3.56 3.19
CA THR A 33 2.11 3.33 4.08
C THR A 33 2.98 2.26 3.49
N VAL A 34 4.30 2.40 3.63
CA VAL A 34 5.27 1.39 3.20
C VAL A 34 5.94 0.82 4.44
N ARG A 35 5.74 -0.48 4.70
CA ARG A 35 6.35 -1.19 5.81
C ARG A 35 7.86 -1.23 5.64
N GLY A 36 8.59 -0.79 6.66
CA GLY A 36 10.06 -0.79 6.66
C GLY A 36 10.70 0.35 5.89
N ALA A 37 9.92 1.34 5.44
CA ALA A 37 10.47 2.57 4.89
C ALA A 37 10.82 3.56 6.01
N SER A 38 11.95 4.26 5.83
CA SER A 38 12.37 5.39 6.67
C SER A 38 11.71 6.69 6.19
N HIS A 39 12.12 7.83 6.75
CA HIS A 39 11.63 9.16 6.35
C HIS A 39 11.75 9.40 4.83
N MET A 40 12.81 8.87 4.21
CA MET A 40 12.96 8.82 2.76
C MET A 40 12.60 7.43 2.21
N VAL A 41 11.36 7.28 1.77
CA VAL A 41 10.84 6.02 1.19
C VAL A 41 11.61 5.57 -0.05
N PRO A 42 11.98 6.46 -1.02
CA PRO A 42 12.72 6.05 -2.22
C PRO A 42 14.11 5.50 -1.91
N PHE A 43 14.74 5.98 -0.83
CA PHE A 43 16.07 5.52 -0.41
C PHE A 43 16.01 4.16 0.29
N SER A 44 15.06 4.00 1.20
CA SER A 44 14.96 2.80 2.06
C SER A 44 14.23 1.63 1.39
N GLN A 45 13.30 1.91 0.46
CA GLN A 45 12.49 0.91 -0.25
C GLN A 45 12.25 1.33 -1.72
N PRO A 46 13.29 1.33 -2.57
CA PRO A 46 13.24 1.86 -3.93
C PRO A 46 12.19 1.17 -4.83
N ASP A 47 12.12 -0.16 -4.79
CA ASP A 47 11.18 -0.95 -5.59
C ASP A 47 9.70 -0.64 -5.26
N ARG A 48 9.40 -0.50 -3.96
CA ARG A 48 8.05 -0.18 -3.49
C ARG A 48 7.67 1.27 -3.75
N ALA A 49 8.63 2.19 -3.64
CA ALA A 49 8.43 3.60 -3.96
C ALA A 49 8.08 3.77 -5.45
N LEU A 50 8.77 3.05 -6.35
CA LEU A 50 8.50 3.09 -7.77
C LEU A 50 7.13 2.51 -8.11
N GLY A 51 6.74 1.40 -7.49
CA GLY A 51 5.40 0.82 -7.66
C GLY A 51 4.29 1.76 -7.23
N LEU A 52 4.45 2.45 -6.10
CA LEU A 52 3.52 3.49 -5.62
C LEU A 52 3.46 4.68 -6.59
N PHE A 53 4.62 5.19 -7.00
CA PHE A 53 4.70 6.35 -7.89
C PHE A 53 4.08 6.06 -9.26
N ARG A 54 4.36 4.90 -9.85
CA ARG A 54 3.73 4.47 -11.11
C ARG A 54 2.22 4.36 -10.98
N SER A 55 1.73 3.77 -9.89
CA SER A 55 0.28 3.66 -9.63
C SER A 55 -0.38 5.03 -9.49
N PHE A 56 0.30 5.98 -8.83
CA PHE A 56 -0.18 7.35 -8.68
C PHE A 56 -0.29 8.08 -10.02
N VAL A 57 0.77 8.06 -10.84
CA VAL A 57 0.80 8.74 -12.14
C VAL A 57 -0.24 8.14 -13.10
N LEU A 58 -0.43 6.82 -13.06
CA LEU A 58 -1.41 6.13 -13.91
C LEU A 58 -2.85 6.21 -13.37
N GLY A 59 -3.07 6.81 -12.20
CA GLY A 59 -4.38 6.79 -11.53
C GLY A 59 -4.88 5.39 -11.20
N GLN A 60 -3.98 4.40 -11.14
CA GLN A 60 -4.31 3.01 -10.90
C GLN A 60 -4.43 2.77 -9.40
N ARG A 61 -5.46 2.01 -9.02
CA ARG A 61 -5.61 1.54 -7.64
C ARG A 61 -4.48 0.57 -7.31
N LEU A 62 -3.87 0.77 -6.15
CA LEU A 62 -2.84 -0.12 -5.62
C LEU A 62 -3.37 -1.56 -5.53
N PRO A 63 -2.53 -2.57 -5.83
CA PRO A 63 -2.96 -3.96 -5.92
C PRO A 63 -3.55 -4.40 -4.58
N ASN A 64 -4.82 -4.82 -4.61
CA ASN A 64 -5.57 -5.29 -3.47
C ASN A 64 -5.53 -6.81 -3.41
N THR A 65 -4.50 -7.37 -2.78
CA THR A 65 -4.49 -8.79 -2.42
C THR A 65 -5.12 -8.96 -1.04
N THR A 66 -6.44 -8.83 -0.98
CA THR A 66 -7.29 -9.45 0.03
C THR A 66 -7.56 -10.92 -0.32
N HIS A 67 -6.60 -11.64 -0.90
CA HIS A 67 -6.69 -13.10 -0.91
C HIS A 67 -6.23 -13.59 0.46
N ARG A 68 -7.15 -13.56 1.43
CA ARG A 68 -7.10 -14.53 2.50
C ARG A 68 -7.61 -15.82 1.87
N PRO A 69 -6.80 -16.88 1.69
CA PRO A 69 -7.39 -18.20 1.72
C PRO A 69 -8.07 -18.26 3.09
N ILE A 70 -9.40 -18.18 3.10
CA ILE A 70 -10.18 -18.56 4.26
C ILE A 70 -10.07 -20.08 4.28
N ASP A 71 -9.17 -20.56 5.13
CA ASP A 71 -9.43 -21.71 5.98
C ASP A 71 -9.17 -21.25 7.42
#